data_AF-A0A0B1RQY9-F1
#
_entry.id   AF-A0A0B1RQY9-F1
#
_cell.length_a   1.000
_cell.length_b   1.000
_cell.length_c   1.000
_cell.angle_alpha   90.00
_cell.angle_beta   90.00
_cell.angle_gamma   90.00
#
_symmetry.space_group_name_H-M   'P 1'
#
loop_
_entity.id
_entity.type
_entity.pdbx_description
1 polymer ?
#
loop_
_entity_poly.entity_id
_entity_poly.type
_entity_poly.pdbx_seq_one_letter_code
_entity_poly.pdbx_strand_id
1 'polypeptide(L)'
;MAESLLFMHDKEAEFSSLSRIDVVRLNSSAPHQIIFTMEVRHSDVPLQLLVQRRLVSHIVSPAIVDGFKLESIAAGADIDHKEEIFRGFIAYADVTSSPVIRLQWSRVPGVPTSVNETKTSPPIRFLWRGPKQKLIATQKLRPYDSIYGTQFAALRLGTLNATNIEPGMWSVVVQPDEPCL
;
A
#
# COMPACT_ATOMS: atom_id res chain seq x y z
N MET A 1 5.35 -17.95 -25.51
CA MET A 1 5.56 -18.44 -24.13
C MET A 1 4.32 -18.23 -23.24
N ALA A 2 3.09 -18.30 -23.79
CA ALA A 2 1.84 -18.23 -23.01
C ALA A 2 1.05 -19.56 -23.06
N GLU A 3 1.57 -20.56 -23.77
CA GLU A 3 0.87 -21.85 -24.01
C GLU A 3 1.09 -22.89 -22.89
N SER A 4 2.01 -22.67 -21.93
CA SER A 4 2.32 -23.69 -20.91
C SER A 4 1.52 -23.58 -19.61
N LEU A 5 0.62 -22.59 -19.47
CA LEU A 5 -0.23 -22.43 -18.26
C LEU A 5 -1.64 -23.02 -18.41
N LEU A 6 -1.99 -23.49 -19.62
CA LEU A 6 -3.34 -24.00 -19.94
C LEU A 6 -3.49 -25.53 -19.81
N PHE A 7 -2.47 -26.24 -19.33
CA PHE A 7 -2.47 -27.72 -19.29
C PHE A 7 -2.57 -28.36 -17.89
N MET A 8 -3.00 -27.61 -16.87
CA MET A 8 -3.33 -28.17 -15.55
C MET A 8 -4.82 -28.04 -15.20
N HIS A 9 -5.69 -28.18 -16.19
CA HIS A 9 -7.11 -28.38 -15.90
C HIS A 9 -7.36 -29.87 -15.70
N ASP A 10 -6.97 -30.39 -14.54
CA ASP A 10 -7.45 -31.68 -14.09
C ASP A 10 -8.87 -31.48 -13.54
N LYS A 11 -9.86 -32.15 -14.13
CA LYS A 11 -11.25 -32.06 -13.68
C LYS A 11 -11.47 -32.77 -12.33
N GLU A 12 -10.49 -33.54 -11.86
CA GLU A 12 -10.58 -34.36 -10.65
C GLU A 12 -9.92 -33.69 -9.43
N ALA A 13 -9.16 -32.61 -9.62
CA ALA A 13 -8.49 -31.89 -8.54
C ALA A 13 -9.46 -30.94 -7.82
N GLU A 14 -10.22 -31.47 -6.86
CA GLU A 14 -11.14 -30.69 -6.03
C GLU A 14 -10.46 -30.22 -4.73
N PHE A 15 -10.61 -28.94 -4.40
CA PHE A 15 -10.15 -28.40 -3.12
C PHE A 15 -10.82 -29.14 -1.94
N SER A 16 -10.02 -29.63 -1.01
CA SER A 16 -10.51 -30.26 0.22
C SER A 16 -10.42 -29.29 1.41
N SER A 17 -9.21 -28.80 1.71
CA SER A 17 -8.97 -27.95 2.86
C SER A 17 -7.71 -27.12 2.72
N LEU A 18 -7.67 -25.95 3.38
CA LEU A 18 -6.45 -25.16 3.55
C LEU A 18 -5.72 -25.66 4.80
N SER A 19 -4.55 -26.29 4.64
CA SER A 19 -3.81 -26.87 5.75
C SER A 19 -2.81 -25.91 6.37
N ARG A 20 -2.20 -25.02 5.58
CA ARG A 20 -1.19 -24.06 6.06
C ARG A 20 -1.20 -22.75 5.30
N ILE A 21 -0.89 -21.66 6.01
CA ILE A 21 -0.58 -20.35 5.45
C ILE A 21 0.81 -19.95 5.94
N ASP A 22 1.75 -19.83 5.01
CA ASP A 22 3.09 -19.32 5.32
C ASP A 22 3.28 -17.92 4.75
N VAL A 23 4.19 -17.17 5.37
CA VAL A 23 4.61 -15.85 4.91
C VAL A 23 6.10 -15.88 4.65
N VAL A 24 6.51 -15.55 3.42
CA VAL A 24 7.90 -15.57 2.99
C VAL A 24 8.33 -14.18 2.52
N ARG A 25 9.56 -13.80 2.82
CA ARG A 25 10.24 -12.64 2.23
C ARG A 25 11.62 -13.06 1.76
N LEU A 26 12.04 -12.58 0.59
CA LEU A 26 13.36 -12.88 0.05
C LEU A 26 14.49 -12.21 0.85
N ASN A 27 14.20 -11.05 1.46
CA ASN A 27 15.09 -10.31 2.36
C ASN A 27 14.26 -9.36 3.24
N SER A 28 14.92 -8.63 4.16
CA SER A 28 14.26 -7.72 5.11
C SER A 28 13.48 -6.58 4.46
N SER A 29 13.86 -6.19 3.23
CA SER A 29 13.25 -5.08 2.48
C SER A 29 12.24 -5.52 1.43
N ALA A 30 12.15 -6.82 1.14
CA ALA A 30 11.25 -7.37 0.13
C ALA A 30 9.79 -7.39 0.63
N PRO A 31 8.79 -7.20 -0.28
CA PRO A 31 7.40 -7.35 0.09
C PRO A 31 7.10 -8.79 0.52
N HIS A 32 6.13 -8.93 1.41
CA HIS A 32 5.61 -10.24 1.81
C HIS A 32 4.99 -10.98 0.63
N GLN A 33 5.28 -12.28 0.55
CA GLN A 33 4.56 -13.23 -0.27
C GLN A 33 3.87 -14.24 0.65
N ILE A 34 2.69 -14.69 0.24
CA ILE A 34 1.87 -15.62 1.03
C ILE A 34 1.85 -16.95 0.29
N ILE A 35 2.13 -18.06 0.99
CA ILE A 35 1.99 -19.41 0.45
C ILE A 35 0.78 -20.05 1.10
N PHE A 36 -0.21 -20.39 0.29
CA PHE A 36 -1.33 -21.22 0.72
C PHE A 36 -1.01 -22.68 0.39
N THR A 37 -0.98 -23.55 1.39
CA THR A 37 -0.86 -25.00 1.21
C THR A 37 -2.24 -25.62 1.34
N MET A 38 -2.70 -26.28 0.29
CA MET A 38 -4.05 -26.77 0.13
C MET A 38 -4.02 -28.29 -0.09
N GLU A 39 -4.86 -29.00 0.64
CA GLU A 39 -5.15 -30.40 0.39
C GLU A 39 -6.15 -30.49 -0.77
N VAL A 40 -5.88 -31.40 -1.70
CA VAL A 40 -6.72 -31.67 -2.87
C VAL A 40 -7.28 -33.07 -2.72
N ARG A 41 -8.58 -33.25 -2.93
CA ARG A 41 -9.20 -34.57 -2.91
C ARG A 41 -8.52 -35.45 -3.95
N HIS A 42 -8.33 -36.73 -3.62
CA HIS A 42 -7.71 -37.71 -4.50
C HIS A 42 -6.23 -37.46 -4.85
N SER A 43 -5.54 -36.59 -4.09
CA SER A 43 -4.09 -36.41 -4.14
C SER A 43 -3.49 -36.52 -2.75
N ASP A 44 -2.43 -37.31 -2.61
CA ASP A 44 -1.62 -37.36 -1.38
C ASP A 44 -0.56 -36.23 -1.34
N VAL A 45 -0.44 -35.46 -2.43
CA VAL A 45 0.49 -34.34 -2.56
C VAL A 45 -0.29 -33.02 -2.43
N PRO A 46 0.06 -32.15 -1.46
CA PRO A 46 -0.60 -30.87 -1.30
C PRO A 46 -0.21 -29.88 -2.40
N LEU A 47 -1.15 -29.02 -2.81
CA LEU A 47 -0.93 -27.93 -3.73
C LEU A 47 -0.43 -26.70 -2.98
N GLN A 48 0.62 -26.04 -3.48
CA GLN A 48 1.11 -24.77 -2.93
C GLN A 48 0.92 -23.62 -3.90
N LEU A 49 0.22 -22.58 -3.45
CA LEU A 49 -0.02 -21.35 -4.21
C LEU A 49 0.78 -20.19 -3.62
N LEU A 50 1.76 -19.71 -4.37
CA LEU A 50 2.47 -18.47 -4.05
C LEU A 50 1.65 -17.27 -4.54
N VAL A 51 1.10 -16.51 -3.60
CA VAL A 51 0.32 -15.30 -3.87
C VAL A 51 1.18 -14.08 -3.59
N GLN A 52 1.38 -13.28 -4.64
CA GLN A 52 2.07 -12.00 -4.54
C GLN A 52 1.09 -10.85 -4.76
N ARG A 53 1.05 -9.92 -3.81
CA ARG A 53 0.30 -8.68 -3.96
C ARG A 53 0.97 -7.82 -5.03
N ARG A 54 0.18 -7.39 -6.03
CA ARG A 54 0.60 -6.37 -6.98
C ARG A 54 0.38 -4.99 -6.37
N LEU A 55 1.46 -4.25 -6.17
CA LEU A 55 1.37 -2.82 -5.84
C LEU A 55 0.99 -2.05 -7.10
N VAL A 56 -0.09 -1.26 -7.01
CA VAL A 56 -0.53 -0.36 -8.07
C VAL A 56 -0.29 1.06 -7.59
N SER A 57 0.79 1.66 -8.06
CA SER A 57 1.15 3.05 -7.81
C SER A 57 1.59 3.68 -9.12
N HIS A 58 1.16 4.92 -9.37
CA HIS A 58 1.60 5.68 -10.54
C HIS A 58 2.13 7.03 -10.06
N ILE A 59 3.43 7.26 -10.25
CA ILE A 59 4.08 8.54 -9.97
C ILE A 59 4.22 9.28 -11.30
N VAL A 60 3.60 10.44 -11.43
CA VAL A 60 3.79 11.32 -12.59
C VAL A 60 5.16 12.00 -12.44
N SER A 61 6.11 11.66 -13.29
CA SER A 61 7.50 12.13 -13.19
C SER A 61 7.75 13.41 -14.01
N PRO A 62 8.54 14.39 -13.50
CA PRO A 62 9.11 14.43 -12.15
C PRO A 62 8.09 14.92 -11.11
N ALA A 63 7.91 14.14 -10.05
CA ALA A 63 7.03 14.52 -8.93
C ALA A 63 7.80 15.37 -7.90
N ILE A 64 8.13 16.60 -8.28
CA ILE A 64 8.82 17.55 -7.40
C ILE A 64 7.79 18.54 -6.81
N VAL A 65 7.78 18.64 -5.49
CA VAL A 65 6.91 19.54 -4.73
C VAL A 65 7.74 20.26 -3.68
N ASP A 66 7.71 21.60 -3.71
CA ASP A 66 8.40 22.45 -2.74
C ASP A 66 9.89 22.06 -2.51
N GLY A 67 10.57 21.71 -3.60
CA GLY A 67 11.97 21.27 -3.60
C GLY A 67 12.23 19.87 -3.04
N PHE A 68 11.20 19.05 -2.89
CA PHE A 68 11.32 17.62 -2.57
C PHE A 68 10.84 16.76 -3.75
N LYS A 69 11.59 15.72 -4.09
CA LYS A 69 11.22 14.74 -5.09
C LYS A 69 10.58 13.53 -4.42
N LEU A 70 9.43 13.11 -4.93
CA LEU A 70 8.77 11.87 -4.50
C LEU A 70 9.50 10.68 -5.12
N GLU A 71 10.13 9.86 -4.29
CA GLU A 71 10.87 8.67 -4.70
C GLU A 71 10.00 7.41 -4.74
N SER A 72 9.09 7.26 -3.77
CA SER A 72 8.17 6.11 -3.77
C SER A 72 6.87 6.37 -3.00
N ILE A 73 5.84 5.59 -3.37
CA ILE A 73 4.53 5.56 -2.71
C ILE A 73 4.23 4.09 -2.38
N ALA A 74 3.84 3.81 -1.15
CA ALA A 74 3.41 2.48 -0.74
C ALA A 74 2.15 2.54 0.11
N ALA A 75 1.25 1.57 -0.06
CA ALA A 75 0.05 1.42 0.74
C ALA A 75 0.13 0.14 1.57
N GLY A 76 -0.18 0.22 2.86
CA GLY A 76 -0.10 -0.91 3.78
C GLY A 76 -0.95 -0.73 5.04
N ALA A 77 -0.71 -1.60 6.00
CA ALA A 77 -1.32 -1.59 7.33
C ALA A 77 -0.23 -1.90 8.38
N ASP A 78 -0.55 -1.66 9.65
CA ASP A 78 0.34 -1.92 10.80
C ASP A 78 1.72 -1.30 10.62
N ILE A 79 1.76 0.02 10.42
CA ILE A 79 3.00 0.78 10.29
C ILE A 79 3.75 0.76 11.63
N ASP A 80 5.02 0.35 11.59
CA ASP A 80 5.96 0.61 12.66
C ASP A 80 6.59 1.98 12.42
N HIS A 81 6.25 2.96 13.27
CA HIS A 81 6.75 4.33 13.12
C HIS A 81 8.23 4.49 13.45
N LYS A 82 8.84 3.57 14.23
CA LYS A 82 10.26 3.63 14.58
C LYS A 82 11.12 3.14 13.41
N GLU A 83 10.70 2.06 12.78
CA GLU A 83 11.41 1.46 11.63
C GLU A 83 10.92 2.01 10.28
N GLU A 84 9.79 2.72 10.27
CA GLU A 84 9.14 3.30 9.08
C GLU A 84 8.72 2.25 8.03
N ILE A 85 8.39 1.02 8.48
CA ILE A 85 8.00 -0.13 7.65
C ILE A 85 6.59 -0.65 7.98
N PHE A 86 5.92 -1.26 6.99
CA PHE A 86 4.66 -1.97 7.21
C PHE A 86 4.91 -3.38 7.75
N ARG A 87 4.34 -3.70 8.92
CA ARG A 87 4.37 -5.05 9.49
C ARG A 87 3.21 -5.93 9.01
N GLY A 88 2.11 -5.33 8.55
CA GLY A 88 0.96 -6.04 8.01
C GLY A 88 1.30 -6.72 6.68
N PHE A 89 1.15 -8.05 6.63
CA PHE A 89 1.56 -8.86 5.48
C PHE A 89 0.45 -9.09 4.45
N ILE A 90 -0.82 -8.97 4.83
CA ILE A 90 -1.96 -9.21 3.95
C ILE A 90 -2.50 -7.90 3.32
N ALA A 91 -2.27 -6.76 3.97
CA ALA A 91 -2.71 -5.43 3.53
C ALA A 91 -4.21 -5.33 3.15
N TYR A 92 -5.06 -6.20 3.74
CA TYR A 92 -6.50 -6.00 3.75
C TYR A 92 -6.89 -4.98 4.80
N ALA A 93 -7.90 -4.19 4.47
CA ALA A 93 -8.48 -3.21 5.37
C ALA A 93 -9.95 -3.58 5.59
N ASP A 94 -10.33 -3.83 6.84
CA ASP A 94 -11.72 -3.90 7.26
C ASP A 94 -12.18 -2.57 7.88
N VAL A 95 -13.44 -2.48 8.29
CA VAL A 95 -14.00 -1.25 8.87
C VAL A 95 -13.35 -0.82 10.19
N THR A 96 -12.63 -1.73 10.86
CA THR A 96 -11.90 -1.45 12.11
C THR A 96 -10.44 -1.07 11.86
N SER A 97 -9.92 -1.39 10.68
CA SER A 97 -8.54 -1.14 10.30
C SER A 97 -8.26 0.34 10.03
N SER A 98 -6.95 0.66 9.99
CA SER A 98 -6.47 1.96 9.55
C SER A 98 -5.46 1.79 8.41
N PRO A 99 -5.90 1.76 7.14
CA PRO A 99 -4.97 1.74 6.01
C PRO A 99 -4.09 2.99 6.02
N VAL A 100 -2.81 2.78 5.65
CA VAL A 100 -1.77 3.81 5.69
C VAL A 100 -1.11 3.94 4.33
N ILE A 101 -0.92 5.17 3.87
CA ILE A 101 -0.06 5.50 2.74
C ILE A 101 1.26 6.05 3.27
N ARG A 102 2.36 5.50 2.77
CA ARG A 102 3.74 5.91 3.01
C ARG A 102 4.29 6.59 1.77
N LEU A 103 4.84 7.79 1.92
CA LEU A 103 5.54 8.53 0.89
C LEU A 103 7.00 8.69 1.26
N GLN A 104 7.88 8.47 0.31
CA GLN A 104 9.32 8.63 0.47
C GLN A 104 9.78 9.86 -0.32
N TRP A 105 10.36 10.83 0.36
CA TRP A 105 10.85 12.07 -0.25
C TRP A 105 12.38 12.13 -0.22
N SER A 106 12.95 12.88 -1.16
CA SER A 106 14.35 13.29 -1.18
C SER A 106 14.44 14.79 -1.44
N ARG A 107 15.43 15.47 -0.87
CA ARG A 107 15.68 16.89 -1.14
C ARG A 107 16.29 17.03 -2.52
N VAL A 108 15.79 17.98 -3.33
CA VAL A 108 16.39 18.30 -4.63
C VAL A 108 17.48 19.37 -4.41
N PRO A 109 18.76 19.08 -4.69
CA PRO A 109 19.84 20.04 -4.50
C PRO A 109 19.63 21.31 -5.33
N GLY A 110 19.91 22.48 -4.74
CA GLY A 110 19.78 23.77 -5.41
C GLY A 110 18.35 24.26 -5.64
N VAL A 111 17.32 23.52 -5.22
CA VAL A 111 15.92 23.94 -5.33
C VAL A 111 15.44 24.49 -3.97
N PRO A 112 14.90 25.72 -3.91
CA PRO A 112 14.41 26.30 -2.67
C PRO A 112 13.23 25.50 -2.12
N THR A 113 12.93 25.70 -0.83
CA THR A 113 11.75 25.14 -0.17
C THR A 113 11.16 26.13 0.80
N SER A 114 9.86 26.03 1.03
CA SER A 114 9.12 26.85 1.99
C SER A 114 9.28 26.39 3.44
N VAL A 115 9.77 25.17 3.66
CA VAL A 115 9.93 24.57 4.99
C VAL A 115 11.32 24.80 5.57
N ASN A 116 11.47 24.66 6.89
CA ASN A 116 12.77 24.81 7.54
C ASN A 116 13.72 23.65 7.19
N GLU A 117 15.00 23.80 7.52
CA GLU A 117 16.04 22.81 7.20
C GLU A 117 15.87 21.46 7.91
N THR A 118 15.08 21.39 8.99
CA THR A 118 14.83 20.12 9.69
C THR A 118 13.72 19.31 9.04
N LYS A 119 12.93 19.90 8.14
CA LYS A 119 11.89 19.16 7.43
C LYS A 119 12.45 18.34 6.29
N THR A 120 11.93 17.12 6.19
CA THR A 120 12.34 16.11 5.21
C THR A 120 11.23 15.76 4.23
N SER A 121 10.11 16.49 4.26
CA SER A 121 8.99 16.33 3.33
C SER A 121 8.25 17.66 3.10
N PRO A 122 7.52 17.81 1.99
CA PRO A 122 6.71 18.99 1.72
C PRO A 122 5.32 18.93 2.42
N PRO A 123 4.58 20.05 2.44
CA PRO A 123 3.15 20.03 2.75
C PRO A 123 2.36 19.41 1.58
N ILE A 124 1.46 18.48 1.88
CA ILE A 124 0.68 17.76 0.87
C ILE A 124 -0.74 17.49 1.35
N ARG A 125 -1.62 17.12 0.41
CA ARG A 125 -2.98 16.65 0.70
C ARG A 125 -3.24 15.29 0.05
N PHE A 126 -4.00 14.46 0.76
CA PHE A 126 -4.48 13.16 0.32
C PHE A 126 -5.97 13.24 0.05
N LEU A 127 -6.38 12.73 -1.09
CA LEU A 127 -7.78 12.52 -1.46
C LEU A 127 -8.06 11.03 -1.42
N TRP A 128 -8.73 10.58 -0.37
CA TRP A 128 -9.12 9.19 -0.17
C TRP A 128 -10.38 8.91 -0.97
N ARG A 129 -10.30 7.96 -1.91
CA ARG A 129 -11.40 7.59 -2.78
C ARG A 129 -11.81 6.15 -2.54
N GLY A 130 -13.10 5.95 -2.31
CA GLY A 130 -13.73 4.65 -2.21
C GLY A 130 -13.88 3.98 -3.58
N PRO A 131 -14.66 2.89 -3.65
CA PRO A 131 -15.00 2.26 -4.91
C PRO A 131 -15.65 3.26 -5.88
N LYS A 132 -15.48 3.04 -7.18
CA LYS A 132 -15.97 3.94 -8.24
C LYS A 132 -15.42 5.37 -8.16
N GLN A 133 -14.25 5.57 -7.52
CA GLN A 133 -13.57 6.86 -7.40
C GLN A 133 -14.32 7.94 -6.59
N LYS A 134 -15.33 7.56 -5.79
CA LYS A 134 -16.06 8.50 -4.90
C LYS A 134 -15.12 9.05 -3.84
N LEU A 135 -15.02 10.38 -3.72
CA LEU A 135 -14.25 11.03 -2.65
C LEU A 135 -14.90 10.75 -1.29
N ILE A 136 -14.12 10.20 -0.36
CA ILE A 136 -14.57 9.84 1.00
C ILE A 136 -14.01 10.79 2.05
N ALA A 137 -12.72 11.14 1.92
CA ALA A 137 -12.06 12.02 2.87
C ALA A 137 -10.93 12.80 2.19
N THR A 138 -10.67 13.99 2.72
CA THR A 138 -9.48 14.78 2.39
C THR A 138 -8.65 14.95 3.65
N GLN A 139 -7.35 14.69 3.56
CA GLN A 139 -6.42 14.81 4.68
C GLN A 139 -5.24 15.67 4.28
N LYS A 140 -5.07 16.82 4.93
CA LYS A 140 -3.87 17.65 4.78
C LYS A 140 -2.80 17.16 5.74
N LEU A 141 -1.58 17.00 5.24
CA LEU A 141 -0.42 16.68 6.06
C LEU A 141 0.56 17.84 6.07
N ARG A 142 1.01 18.17 7.29
CA ARG A 142 2.12 19.08 7.50
C ARG A 142 3.44 18.37 7.14
N PRO A 143 4.49 19.15 6.82
CA PRO A 143 5.85 18.66 6.66
C PRO A 143 6.35 17.82 7.85
N TYR A 144 7.02 16.71 7.58
CA TYR A 144 7.60 15.82 8.59
C TYR A 144 9.08 16.10 8.79
N ASP A 145 9.57 15.72 9.96
CA ASP A 145 10.99 15.60 10.29
C ASP A 145 11.22 14.10 10.53
N SER A 146 11.65 13.38 9.50
CA SER A 146 11.80 11.92 9.49
C SER A 146 13.24 11.57 9.14
N ILE A 147 13.79 10.60 9.87
CA ILE A 147 15.17 10.10 9.70
C ILE A 147 15.41 9.65 8.25
N TYR A 148 14.41 9.02 7.63
CA TYR A 148 14.53 8.52 6.27
C TYR A 148 13.82 9.38 5.24
N GLY A 149 13.21 10.52 5.59
CA GLY A 149 12.45 11.34 4.64
C GLY A 149 11.05 10.80 4.33
N THR A 150 10.46 10.06 5.26
CA THR A 150 9.16 9.44 5.10
C THR A 150 8.02 10.31 5.65
N GLN A 151 6.88 10.31 4.96
CA GLN A 151 5.64 10.93 5.42
C GLN A 151 4.49 9.92 5.33
N PHE A 152 3.58 9.92 6.30
CA PHE A 152 2.52 8.91 6.40
C PHE A 152 1.14 9.54 6.55
N ALA A 153 0.15 8.96 5.86
CA ALA A 153 -1.26 9.29 6.02
C ALA A 153 -2.02 8.03 6.41
N ALA A 154 -2.63 8.03 7.60
CA ALA A 154 -3.51 6.96 8.05
C ALA A 154 -4.97 7.41 7.95
N LEU A 155 -5.81 6.60 7.31
CA LEU A 155 -7.26 6.77 7.32
C LEU A 155 -7.86 5.85 8.38
N ARG A 156 -8.54 6.40 9.39
CA ARG A 156 -9.23 5.57 10.40
C ARG A 156 -10.64 5.25 9.92
N LEU A 157 -10.83 4.09 9.31
CA LEU A 157 -12.11 3.73 8.68
C LEU A 157 -13.27 3.72 9.67
N GLY A 158 -13.05 3.24 10.90
CA GLY A 158 -14.08 3.21 11.95
C GLY A 158 -14.56 4.58 12.44
N THR A 159 -13.89 5.67 12.07
CA THR A 159 -14.33 7.04 12.36
C THR A 159 -15.16 7.65 11.23
N LEU A 160 -15.18 7.02 10.06
CA LEU A 160 -16.00 7.43 8.93
C LEU A 160 -17.43 6.92 9.13
N ASN A 161 -18.42 7.65 8.63
CA ASN A 161 -19.80 7.19 8.68
C ASN A 161 -19.94 5.87 7.92
N ALA A 162 -20.33 4.79 8.63
CA ALA A 162 -20.33 3.42 8.12
C ALA A 162 -21.21 3.25 6.87
N THR A 163 -22.23 4.09 6.67
CA THR A 163 -23.09 4.08 5.48
C THR A 163 -22.37 4.52 4.19
N ASN A 164 -21.20 5.15 4.31
CA ASN A 164 -20.40 5.61 3.18
C ASN A 164 -19.22 4.69 2.83
N ILE A 165 -19.03 3.59 3.59
CA ILE A 165 -17.92 2.66 3.37
C ILE A 165 -18.42 1.47 2.56
N GLU A 166 -18.05 1.43 1.29
CA GLU A 166 -18.33 0.30 0.40
C GLU A 166 -17.12 -0.63 0.27
N PRO A 167 -17.32 -1.95 0.22
CA PRO A 167 -16.24 -2.88 -0.12
C PRO A 167 -15.81 -2.69 -1.57
N GLY A 168 -14.53 -2.91 -1.85
CA GLY A 168 -13.98 -2.85 -3.20
C GLY A 168 -12.58 -2.26 -3.24
N MET A 169 -12.13 -1.89 -4.45
CA MET A 169 -10.83 -1.25 -4.66
C MET A 169 -10.91 0.24 -4.36
N TRP A 170 -10.15 0.66 -3.36
CA TRP A 170 -9.97 2.06 -3.00
C TRP A 170 -8.73 2.63 -3.71
N SER A 171 -8.68 3.94 -3.83
CA SER A 171 -7.52 4.64 -4.38
C SER A 171 -7.24 5.91 -3.61
N VAL A 172 -6.00 6.37 -3.65
CA VAL A 172 -5.58 7.59 -2.97
C VAL A 172 -4.84 8.46 -3.96
N VAL A 173 -5.23 9.72 -4.05
CA VAL A 173 -4.54 10.72 -4.86
C VAL A 173 -3.78 11.65 -3.93
N VAL A 174 -2.49 11.81 -4.19
CA VAL A 174 -1.60 12.71 -3.46
C VAL A 174 -1.37 13.96 -4.30
N GLN A 175 -1.53 15.13 -3.71
CA GLN A 175 -1.37 16.42 -4.39
C GLN A 175 -0.62 17.41 -3.49
N PRO A 176 0.06 18.42 -4.07
CA PRO A 176 0.55 19.56 -3.30
C PRO A 176 -0.58 20.22 -2.50
N ASP A 177 -0.27 20.72 -1.30
CA ASP A 177 -1.21 21.58 -0.57
C ASP A 177 -1.13 23.00 -1.13
N GLU A 178 -1.79 23.23 -2.27
CA GLU A 178 -1.94 24.59 -2.79
C GLU A 178 -2.91 25.38 -1.91
N PRO A 179 -2.60 26.65 -1.58
CA PRO A 179 -3.61 27.56 -1.06
C PRO A 179 -4.69 27.69 -2.14
N CYS A 180 -5.96 27.55 -1.77
CA CYS A 180 -7.04 27.96 -2.65
C CYS A 180 -6.82 29.45 -2.98
N LEU A 181 -6.55 29.76 -4.25
CA LEU A 181 -6.65 31.13 -4.76
C LEU A 181 -8.11 31.60 -4.71
#